data_AF-A0A7S3X769-F1
#
_entry.id   AF-A0A7S3X769-F1
#
_cell.length_a   1.000
_cell.length_b   1.000
_cell.length_c   1.000
_cell.angle_alpha   90.00
_cell.angle_beta   90.00
_cell.angle_gamma   90.00
#
_symmetry.space_group_name_H-M   'P 1'
#
loop_
_entity.id
_entity.type
_entity.pdbx_description
1 polymer ?
#
loop_
_entity_poly.entity_id
_entity_poly.type
_entity_poly.pdbx_seq_one_letter_code
_entity_poly.pdbx_strand_id
1 'polypeptide(L)'
;KPFWAQAGLAGRSIVCVPLTPGAMALRFAARFGARRFSSKPVPLGLEGGGLRASFNNLVSDVSSFSPGTYFEEKYFWGKANVGGFFLALLLAPTIYSSFKDFYWTRQLRKLNTEEIISDRYEWLRINMLQDEVESTLLSQVPAGGVQPLTIGPATPP
;
A
#
# COMPACT_ATOMS: atom_id res chain seq x y z
N LYS A 1 -52.56 -33.12 32.88
CA LYS A 1 -52.88 -31.69 32.64
C LYS A 1 -51.72 -31.08 31.84
N PRO A 2 -51.86 -30.89 30.51
CA PRO A 2 -50.78 -30.44 29.63
C PRO A 2 -50.79 -28.91 29.46
N PHE A 3 -49.61 -28.30 29.37
CA PHE A 3 -49.44 -26.94 28.85
C PHE A 3 -48.56 -27.02 27.60
N TRP A 4 -49.24 -27.21 26.47
CA TRP A 4 -48.96 -26.71 25.12
C TRP A 4 -48.02 -25.48 25.11
N ALA A 5 -47.12 -25.20 24.17
CA ALA A 5 -47.01 -25.47 22.73
C ALA A 5 -45.57 -25.03 22.31
N GLN A 6 -44.85 -25.79 21.44
CA GLN A 6 -44.62 -25.48 20.00
C GLN A 6 -43.50 -24.43 19.79
N ALA A 7 -42.44 -24.57 18.98
CA ALA A 7 -42.08 -25.35 17.79
C ALA A 7 -40.52 -25.48 17.78
N GLY A 8 -39.82 -26.28 16.98
CA GLY A 8 -40.14 -27.18 15.87
C GLY A 8 -38.79 -27.70 15.37
N LEU A 9 -38.71 -29.01 15.12
CA LEU A 9 -37.61 -29.68 14.43
C LEU A 9 -37.57 -29.21 12.96
N ALA A 10 -36.41 -28.82 12.44
CA ALA A 10 -35.99 -29.08 11.05
C ALA A 10 -34.57 -28.56 10.83
N GLY A 11 -33.70 -29.44 10.33
CA GLY A 11 -32.28 -29.19 10.18
C GLY A 11 -31.88 -28.08 9.22
N ARG A 12 -30.64 -27.62 9.40
CA ARG A 12 -29.83 -27.07 8.33
C ARG A 12 -28.43 -27.65 8.43
N SER A 13 -28.11 -28.43 7.41
CA SER A 13 -26.81 -29.00 7.12
C SER A 13 -25.69 -27.98 7.29
N ILE A 14 -24.65 -28.40 8.01
CA ILE A 14 -23.31 -27.81 7.89
C ILE A 14 -22.81 -28.16 6.50
N VAL A 15 -23.03 -27.24 5.55
CA VAL A 15 -22.41 -27.33 4.24
C VAL A 15 -20.97 -26.86 4.40
N CYS A 16 -20.03 -27.81 4.50
CA CYS A 16 -18.63 -27.56 4.18
C CYS A 16 -18.54 -27.15 2.71
N VAL A 17 -18.57 -25.85 2.44
CA VAL A 17 -18.23 -25.31 1.12
C VAL A 17 -16.71 -25.40 0.96
N PRO A 18 -16.19 -26.05 -0.10
CA PRO A 18 -14.75 -26.14 -0.32
C PRO A 18 -14.16 -24.73 -0.53
N LEU A 19 -13.20 -24.38 0.33
CA LEU A 19 -12.42 -23.15 0.24
C LEU A 19 -11.64 -23.14 -1.07
N THR A 20 -12.09 -22.36 -2.04
CA THR A 20 -11.28 -22.01 -3.21
C THR A 20 -10.25 -20.93 -2.83
N PRO A 21 -8.96 -21.12 -3.12
CA PRO A 21 -7.89 -20.19 -2.73
C PRO A 21 -8.04 -18.77 -3.31
N GLY A 22 -8.82 -18.59 -4.37
CA GLY A 22 -9.11 -17.29 -4.97
C GLY A 22 -9.92 -16.34 -4.07
N ALA A 23 -10.81 -16.86 -3.21
CA ALA A 23 -11.65 -16.04 -2.35
C ALA A 23 -10.88 -15.40 -1.18
N MET A 24 -9.77 -16.03 -0.74
CA MET A 24 -8.89 -15.49 0.30
C MET A 24 -8.01 -14.35 -0.24
N ALA A 25 -7.49 -14.47 -1.47
CA ALA A 25 -6.71 -13.43 -2.11
C ALA A 25 -7.53 -12.14 -2.33
N LEU A 26 -8.79 -12.28 -2.74
CA LEU A 26 -9.70 -11.15 -2.93
C LEU A 26 -10.05 -10.44 -1.60
N ARG A 27 -10.19 -11.19 -0.50
CA ARG A 27 -10.42 -10.64 0.84
C ARG A 27 -9.16 -10.00 1.46
N PHE A 28 -7.97 -10.51 1.16
CA PHE A 28 -6.71 -9.90 1.60
C PHE A 28 -6.37 -8.64 0.79
N ALA A 29 -6.61 -8.64 -0.52
CA ALA A 29 -6.47 -7.46 -1.38
C ALA A 29 -7.46 -6.35 -0.99
N ALA A 30 -8.71 -6.70 -0.68
CA ALA A 30 -9.69 -5.76 -0.15
C ALA A 30 -9.28 -5.17 1.22
N ARG A 31 -8.65 -5.98 2.09
CA ARG A 31 -8.15 -5.51 3.40
C ARG A 31 -6.87 -4.67 3.32
N PHE A 32 -5.99 -4.91 2.34
CA PHE A 32 -4.80 -4.07 2.14
C PHE A 32 -5.10 -2.77 1.40
N GLY A 33 -6.04 -2.78 0.44
CA GLY A 33 -6.51 -1.56 -0.23
C GLY A 33 -7.25 -0.60 0.72
N ALA A 34 -7.97 -1.12 1.71
CA ALA A 34 -8.73 -0.32 2.66
C ALA A 34 -7.89 0.28 3.81
N ARG A 35 -6.64 -0.17 4.03
CA ARG A 35 -5.81 0.27 5.17
C ARG A 35 -4.83 1.42 4.86
N ARG A 36 -4.69 1.86 3.60
CA ARG A 36 -3.83 3.00 3.23
C ARG A 36 -4.54 4.34 3.01
N PHE A 37 -5.85 4.39 3.27
CA PHE A 37 -6.65 5.63 3.20
C PHE A 37 -7.56 5.79 4.42
N SER A 38 -7.08 5.40 5.61
CA SER A 38 -7.81 5.57 6.88
C SER A 38 -7.38 6.81 7.68
N SER A 39 -6.95 7.88 7.01
CA SER A 39 -7.32 9.21 7.49
C SER A 39 -8.68 9.50 6.89
N LYS A 40 -9.71 9.56 7.75
CA LYS A 40 -11.03 10.07 7.34
C LYS A 40 -10.76 11.40 6.61
N PRO A 41 -11.05 11.54 5.30
CA PRO A 41 -11.05 12.87 4.74
C PRO A 41 -12.04 13.67 5.58
N VAL A 42 -11.60 14.78 6.15
CA VAL A 42 -12.52 15.78 6.71
C VAL A 42 -13.59 15.97 5.64
N PRO A 43 -14.87 15.75 5.95
CA PRO A 43 -15.92 15.97 4.97
C PRO A 43 -15.94 17.46 4.69
N LEU A 44 -15.14 17.92 3.72
CA LEU A 44 -15.53 19.05 2.90
C LEU A 44 -16.91 18.66 2.40
N GLY A 45 -17.95 19.38 2.84
CA GLY A 45 -19.38 19.11 2.61
C GLY A 45 -19.80 19.16 1.13
N LEU A 46 -19.09 18.46 0.27
CA LEU A 46 -19.43 18.11 -1.10
C LEU A 46 -20.07 16.73 -1.03
N GLU A 47 -21.39 16.71 -0.92
CA GLU A 47 -22.20 15.49 -0.96
C GLU A 47 -21.82 14.66 -2.20
N GLY A 48 -21.22 13.49 -1.97
CA GLY A 48 -20.52 12.66 -2.96
C GLY A 48 -21.39 12.02 -4.06
N GLY A 49 -22.65 12.42 -4.21
CA GLY A 49 -23.54 11.97 -5.27
C GLY A 49 -23.28 12.69 -6.61
N GLY A 50 -23.15 14.03 -6.58
CA GLY A 50 -23.04 14.85 -7.79
C GLY A 50 -21.70 14.68 -8.52
N LEU A 51 -20.59 14.75 -7.79
CA LEU A 51 -19.24 14.63 -8.37
C LEU A 51 -18.99 13.26 -8.99
N ARG A 52 -19.48 12.19 -8.36
CA ARG A 52 -19.31 10.82 -8.87
C ARG A 52 -20.17 10.56 -10.08
N ALA A 53 -21.40 11.09 -10.11
CA ALA A 53 -22.26 11.05 -11.29
C ALA A 53 -21.65 11.85 -12.46
N SER A 54 -21.14 13.06 -12.21
CA SER A 54 -20.43 13.86 -13.21
C SER A 54 -19.16 13.18 -13.72
N PHE A 55 -18.42 12.48 -12.85
CA PHE A 55 -17.23 11.73 -13.26
C PHE A 55 -17.59 10.51 -14.11
N ASN A 56 -18.65 9.77 -13.74
CA ASN A 56 -19.13 8.65 -14.54
C ASN A 56 -19.64 9.11 -15.92
N ASN A 57 -20.34 10.25 -15.98
CA ASN A 57 -20.79 10.85 -17.24
C ASN A 57 -19.60 11.31 -18.11
N LEU A 58 -18.57 11.90 -17.49
CA LEU A 58 -17.35 12.28 -18.21
C LEU A 58 -16.60 11.05 -18.71
N VAL A 59 -16.52 9.97 -17.93
CA VAL A 59 -15.90 8.71 -18.37
C VAL A 59 -16.68 8.08 -19.52
N SER A 60 -18.02 8.12 -19.50
CA SER A 60 -18.83 7.65 -20.63
C SER A 60 -18.64 8.53 -21.88
N ASP A 61 -18.54 9.84 -21.72
CA ASP A 61 -18.31 10.78 -22.82
C ASP A 61 -16.91 10.59 -23.43
N VAL A 62 -15.89 10.36 -22.60
CA VAL A 62 -14.53 10.05 -23.08
C VAL A 62 -14.47 8.68 -23.74
N SER A 63 -15.24 7.69 -23.26
CA SER A 63 -15.25 6.35 -23.87
C SER A 63 -15.98 6.29 -25.21
N SER A 64 -16.90 7.23 -25.46
CA SER A 64 -17.62 7.37 -26.73
C SER A 64 -16.98 8.39 -27.68
N PHE A 65 -15.92 9.07 -27.23
CA PHE A 65 -15.20 10.04 -28.03
C PHE A 65 -14.42 9.37 -29.15
N SER A 66 -14.70 9.76 -30.40
CA SER A 66 -13.93 9.37 -31.58
C SER A 66 -13.03 10.54 -32.00
N PRO A 67 -11.69 10.43 -31.82
CA PRO A 67 -10.76 11.48 -32.22
C PRO A 67 -10.78 11.75 -33.73
N GLY A 68 -10.97 10.69 -34.52
CA GLY A 68 -10.95 10.79 -35.99
C GLY A 68 -12.04 11.70 -36.53
N THR A 69 -13.26 11.62 -35.97
CA THR A 69 -14.39 12.46 -36.39
C THR A 69 -14.35 13.86 -35.76
N TYR A 70 -13.73 14.02 -34.58
CA TYR A 70 -13.64 15.30 -33.90
C TYR A 70 -12.62 16.25 -34.56
N PHE A 71 -11.51 15.71 -35.06
CA PHE A 71 -10.45 16.48 -35.74
C PHE A 71 -10.65 16.62 -37.26
N GLU A 72 -11.78 16.18 -37.82
CA GLU A 72 -12.13 16.52 -39.20
C GLU A 72 -12.32 18.03 -39.34
N GLU A 73 -11.65 18.64 -40.32
CA GLU A 73 -11.64 20.10 -40.51
C GLU A 73 -13.05 20.71 -40.54
N LYS A 74 -13.99 20.06 -41.24
CA LYS A 74 -15.39 20.52 -41.34
C LYS A 74 -16.14 20.47 -40.01
N TYR A 75 -15.82 19.50 -39.17
CA TYR A 75 -16.48 19.33 -37.87
C TYR A 75 -15.82 20.19 -36.79
N PHE A 76 -14.49 20.22 -36.78
CA PHE A 76 -13.66 20.97 -35.84
C PHE A 76 -13.91 22.48 -35.91
N TRP A 77 -14.00 23.06 -37.11
CA TRP A 77 -14.22 24.50 -37.29
C TRP A 77 -15.70 24.91 -37.35
N GLY A 78 -16.59 23.99 -37.71
CA GLY A 78 -18.00 24.30 -37.97
C GLY A 78 -18.96 24.02 -36.81
N LYS A 79 -18.73 22.96 -36.02
CA LYS A 79 -19.73 22.44 -35.06
C LYS A 79 -19.15 22.01 -33.72
N ALA A 80 -17.83 21.77 -33.64
CA ALA A 80 -17.19 21.34 -32.41
C ALA A 80 -16.99 22.50 -31.43
N ASN A 81 -17.14 22.21 -30.13
CA ASN A 81 -16.71 23.12 -29.08
C ASN A 81 -15.19 22.98 -28.87
N VAL A 82 -14.42 23.79 -29.58
CA VAL A 82 -12.94 23.83 -29.50
C VAL A 82 -12.41 24.52 -28.25
N GLY A 83 -13.25 25.25 -27.51
CA GLY A 83 -12.85 26.01 -26.34
C GLY A 83 -12.22 25.14 -25.26
N GLY A 84 -12.83 23.99 -24.95
CA GLY A 84 -12.28 23.04 -23.97
C GLY A 84 -10.93 22.45 -24.38
N PHE A 85 -10.72 22.20 -25.68
CA PHE A 85 -9.46 21.69 -26.21
C PHE A 85 -8.32 22.69 -26.05
N PHE A 86 -8.54 23.96 -26.42
CA PHE A 86 -7.53 25.01 -26.23
C PHE A 86 -7.28 25.32 -24.76
N LEU A 87 -8.29 25.25 -23.90
CA LEU A 87 -8.14 25.43 -22.46
C LEU A 87 -7.32 24.29 -21.84
N ALA A 88 -7.55 23.06 -22.28
CA ALA A 88 -6.73 21.91 -21.92
C ALA A 88 -5.30 22.02 -22.47
N LEU A 89 -5.10 22.57 -23.68
CA LEU A 89 -3.79 22.82 -24.26
C LEU A 89 -3.02 23.89 -23.45
N LEU A 90 -3.69 24.96 -23.04
CA LEU A 90 -3.10 26.01 -22.19
C LEU A 90 -2.80 25.51 -20.77
N LEU A 91 -3.65 24.63 -20.24
CA LEU A 91 -3.44 24.01 -18.92
C LEU A 91 -2.57 22.75 -18.98
N ALA A 92 -2.16 22.29 -20.16
CA ALA A 92 -1.31 21.12 -20.34
C ALA A 92 -0.05 21.15 -19.46
N PRO A 93 0.74 22.24 -19.37
CA PRO A 93 1.91 22.30 -18.49
C PRO A 93 1.54 22.12 -17.00
N THR A 94 0.40 22.65 -16.56
CA THR A 94 -0.10 22.54 -15.18
C THR A 94 -0.56 21.12 -14.87
N ILE A 95 -1.29 20.50 -15.79
CA ILE A 95 -1.77 19.13 -15.69
C ILE A 95 -0.56 18.18 -15.65
N TYR A 96 0.39 18.34 -16.57
CA TYR A 96 1.61 17.54 -16.61
C TYR A 96 2.41 17.64 -15.32
N SER A 97 2.61 18.86 -14.81
CA SER A 97 3.33 19.08 -13.55
C SER A 97 2.61 18.42 -12.37
N SER A 98 1.28 18.49 -12.30
CA SER A 98 0.48 17.85 -11.25
C SER A 98 0.61 16.33 -11.26
N PHE A 99 0.55 15.71 -12.45
CA PHE A 99 0.75 14.26 -12.59
C PHE A 99 2.17 13.83 -12.23
N LYS A 100 3.17 14.62 -12.64
CA LYS A 100 4.57 14.40 -12.27
C LYS A 100 4.73 14.43 -10.75
N ASP A 101 4.19 15.43 -10.08
CA ASP A 101 4.32 15.58 -8.63
C ASP A 101 3.58 14.46 -7.88
N PHE A 102 2.45 13.99 -8.41
CA PHE A 102 1.78 12.81 -7.88
C PHE A 102 2.60 11.52 -8.05
N TYR A 103 3.26 11.35 -9.19
CA TYR A 103 4.17 10.22 -9.40
C TYR A 103 5.34 10.26 -8.41
N TRP A 104 5.98 11.42 -8.27
CA TRP A 104 7.11 11.61 -7.37
C TRP A 104 6.76 11.41 -5.91
N THR A 105 5.60 11.89 -5.45
CA THR A 105 5.16 11.66 -4.06
C THR A 105 4.95 10.16 -3.76
N ARG A 106 4.49 9.37 -4.73
CA ARG A 106 4.40 7.91 -4.58
C ARG A 106 5.77 7.26 -4.55
N GLN A 107 6.67 7.66 -5.43
CA GLN A 107 8.02 7.10 -5.48
C GLN A 107 8.83 7.43 -4.23
N LEU A 108 8.77 8.67 -3.75
CA LEU A 108 9.47 9.09 -2.53
C LEU A 108 9.01 8.28 -1.30
N ARG A 109 7.73 7.95 -1.21
CA ARG A 109 7.21 7.07 -0.14
C ARG A 109 7.75 5.65 -0.23
N LYS A 110 7.84 5.12 -1.45
CA LYS A 110 8.41 3.80 -1.70
C LYS A 110 9.89 3.77 -1.34
N LEU A 111 10.64 4.73 -1.88
CA LEU A 111 12.07 4.89 -1.66
C LEU A 111 12.41 5.04 -0.17
N ASN A 112 11.69 5.89 0.57
CA ASN A 112 11.89 6.05 2.02
C ASN A 112 11.68 4.73 2.78
N THR A 113 10.71 3.92 2.36
CA THR A 113 10.49 2.61 2.99
C THR A 113 11.65 1.65 2.69
N GLU A 114 12.13 1.65 1.45
CA GLU A 114 13.28 0.83 1.04
C GLU A 114 14.57 1.25 1.75
N GLU A 115 14.80 2.55 1.92
CA GLU A 115 15.94 3.10 2.64
C GLU A 115 15.95 2.65 4.11
N ILE A 116 14.84 2.85 4.83
CA ILE A 116 14.70 2.40 6.23
C ILE A 116 14.93 0.90 6.34
N ILE A 117 14.38 0.10 5.43
CA ILE A 117 14.56 -1.35 5.46
C ILE A 117 16.03 -1.72 5.19
N SER A 118 16.67 -1.08 4.22
CA SER A 118 18.07 -1.34 3.87
C SER A 118 19.02 -1.04 5.04
N ASP A 119 18.81 0.07 5.75
CA ASP A 119 19.58 0.45 6.93
C ASP A 119 19.44 -0.58 8.07
N ARG A 120 18.22 -1.08 8.29
CA ARG A 120 17.98 -2.14 9.29
C ARG A 120 18.64 -3.46 8.92
N TYR A 121 18.71 -3.80 7.64
CA TYR A 121 19.41 -5.00 7.19
C TYR A 121 20.92 -4.86 7.32
N GLU A 122 21.49 -3.69 7.06
CA GLU A 122 22.92 -3.44 7.30
C GLU A 122 23.25 -3.54 8.79
N TRP A 123 22.42 -2.96 9.65
CA TRP A 123 22.56 -3.12 11.10
C TRP A 123 22.51 -4.61 11.49
N LEU A 124 21.52 -5.37 10.99
CA LEU A 124 21.40 -6.80 11.29
C LEU A 124 22.62 -7.60 10.80
N ARG A 125 23.14 -7.30 9.61
CA ARG A 125 24.32 -7.95 9.04
C ARG A 125 25.53 -7.80 9.96
N ILE A 126 25.77 -6.62 10.50
CA ILE A 126 26.90 -6.36 11.41
C ILE A 126 26.72 -7.15 12.71
N ASN A 127 25.51 -7.20 13.27
CA ASN A 127 25.24 -7.97 14.50
C ASN A 127 25.42 -9.47 14.28
N MET A 128 24.96 -10.01 13.14
CA MET A 128 25.18 -11.43 12.83
C MET A 128 26.67 -11.78 12.74
N LEU A 129 27.49 -10.89 12.15
CA LEU A 129 28.94 -11.09 12.13
C LEU A 129 29.55 -11.03 13.54
N GLN A 130 29.05 -10.16 14.41
CA GLN A 130 29.49 -10.09 15.81
C GLN A 130 29.13 -11.38 16.56
N ASP A 131 27.90 -11.89 16.40
CA ASP A 131 27.45 -13.14 17.02
C ASP A 131 28.28 -14.34 16.54
N GLU A 132 28.60 -14.40 15.23
CA GLU A 132 29.48 -15.42 14.67
C GLU A 132 30.89 -15.34 15.31
N VAL A 133 31.48 -14.14 15.39
CA VAL A 133 32.78 -13.94 16.02
C VAL A 133 32.74 -14.29 17.50
N GLU A 134 31.73 -13.86 18.24
CA GLU A 134 31.57 -14.17 19.66
C GLU A 134 31.45 -15.68 19.90
N SER A 135 30.68 -16.39 19.07
CA SER A 135 30.58 -17.84 19.15
C SER A 135 31.93 -18.54 18.94
N THR A 136 32.74 -18.05 17.99
CA THR A 136 34.09 -18.60 17.75
C THR A 136 35.05 -18.29 18.89
N LEU A 137 34.97 -17.09 19.47
CA LEU A 137 35.80 -16.70 20.61
C LEU A 137 35.46 -17.55 21.85
N LEU A 138 34.17 -17.77 22.13
CA LEU A 138 33.73 -18.60 23.25
C LEU A 138 34.18 -20.06 23.11
N SER A 139 34.26 -20.59 21.88
CA SER A 139 34.76 -21.95 21.65
C SER A 139 36.24 -22.14 22.00
N GLN A 140 37.02 -21.04 22.03
CA GLN A 140 38.45 -21.06 22.36
C GLN A 140 38.71 -20.79 23.84
N VAL A 141 37.68 -20.47 24.64
CA VAL A 141 37.85 -20.20 26.07
C VAL A 141 38.06 -21.52 26.83
N PRO A 142 39.10 -21.62 27.69
CA PRO A 142 39.32 -22.82 28.50
C PRO A 142 38.18 -23.04 29.50
N ALA A 143 37.89 -24.30 29.83
CA ALA A 143 36.74 -24.71 30.67
C ALA A 143 36.68 -24.10 32.09
N GLY A 144 37.73 -23.40 32.51
CA GLY A 144 37.80 -22.66 33.79
C GLY A 144 37.53 -21.16 33.69
N GLY A 145 37.16 -20.63 32.52
CA GLY A 145 36.94 -19.21 32.29
C GLY A 145 38.24 -18.41 32.09
N VAL A 146 38.11 -17.09 31.91
CA VAL A 146 39.25 -16.19 31.72
C VAL A 146 39.81 -15.81 33.10
N GLN A 147 41.01 -16.28 33.44
CA GLN A 147 41.69 -15.79 34.65
C GLN A 147 42.24 -14.39 34.40
N PRO A 148 41.97 -13.41 35.28
CA PRO A 148 42.56 -12.08 35.16
C PRO A 148 44.07 -12.20 35.32
N LEU A 149 44.82 -11.62 34.37
CA LEU A 149 46.28 -11.61 34.42
C LEU A 149 46.77 -10.85 35.66
N THR A 150 47.38 -11.55 36.62
CA THR A 150 48.10 -10.94 37.73
C THR A 150 49.52 -10.58 37.29
N ILE A 151 49.68 -9.36 36.76
CA ILE A 151 51.00 -8.79 36.49
C ILE A 151 51.43 -8.00 37.73
N GLY A 152 52.24 -8.62 38.59
CA GLY A 152 52.94 -7.91 39.66
C GLY A 152 53.33 -8.79 40.85
N PRO A 153 54.55 -8.62 41.41
CA PRO A 153 54.93 -9.30 42.65
C PRO A 153 54.13 -8.75 43.84
N ALA A 154 53.52 -9.65 44.60
CA ALA A 154 52.68 -9.35 45.78
C ALA A 154 53.50 -9.19 47.07
N THR A 155 54.64 -8.50 47.03
CA THR A 155 55.48 -8.24 48.21
C THR A 155 55.66 -6.72 48.40
N PRO A 156 55.23 -6.14 49.55
CA PRO A 156 55.58 -4.76 49.88
C PRO A 156 57.07 -4.62 50.20
N PRO A 157 57.70 -3.44 49.95
CA PRO A 157 59.08 -3.15 50.30
C PRO A 157 59.31 -3.03 51.81
#